data_AF-A0A1I4CCX7-F1
#
_entry.id   AF-A0A1I4CCX7-F1
#
_cell.length_a   1.000
_cell.length_b   1.000
_cell.length_c   1.000
_cell.angle_alpha   90.00
_cell.angle_beta   90.00
_cell.angle_gamma   90.00
#
_symmetry.space_group_name_H-M   'P 1'
#
loop_
_entity.id
_entity.type
_entity.pdbx_description
1 polymer ?
#
loop_
_entity_poly.entity_id
_entity_poly.type
_entity_poly.pdbx_seq_one_letter_code
_entity_poly.pdbx_strand_id
1 'polypeptide(L)'
;MRTFEGHVYLDHHYPPVLWNIVRGGFDSVGSLPYAEKDFAISVSLSSMLQSSSAGRLEAELSLERVRLATNPNSVSRLRGVFVFDDIESLSRIWDSNKWGGHFTDEYLADVSVWAKQSTRVDAAWIEDIISDQGQLLPDWEAAAVGYWSGKPKSEDTPIWEVLVEGRFCIWSMHSKEEALKEISAIWPNSLGLLTYSMNCFGLGSLDGQCFSGITGHDEGISVDHYLRMVDSKDSDFINRLARLPIEKPKFYVGNPDPEKMYLPDLTGYSKKICTKGDANFTALLKLLLQLQNSARCGESA
;
A
#
# COMPACT_ATOMS: atom_id res chain seq x y z
N MET A 1 18.72 3.24 -5.63
CA MET A 1 17.93 3.07 -4.39
C MET A 1 18.24 4.26 -3.50
N ARG A 2 17.23 5.02 -3.09
CA ARG A 2 17.35 6.19 -2.21
C ARG A 2 16.82 5.81 -0.84
N THR A 3 17.49 6.24 0.22
CA THR A 3 17.01 6.09 1.60
C THR A 3 16.69 7.45 2.19
N PHE A 4 15.53 7.57 2.84
CA PHE A 4 15.10 8.80 3.51
C PHE A 4 14.11 8.49 4.63
N GLU A 5 13.91 9.47 5.50
CA GLU A 5 12.89 9.45 6.56
C GLU A 5 11.61 10.11 6.03
N GLY A 6 10.47 9.64 6.48
CA GLY A 6 9.20 10.28 6.14
C GLY A 6 8.06 9.78 7.01
N HIS A 7 6.87 10.23 6.67
CA HIS A 7 5.67 9.92 7.42
C HIS A 7 4.63 9.27 6.52
N VAL A 8 3.96 8.25 7.04
CA VAL A 8 2.90 7.51 6.35
C VAL A 8 1.68 7.39 7.23
N TYR A 9 0.49 7.41 6.63
CA TYR A 9 -0.75 7.11 7.33
C TYR A 9 -1.05 5.61 7.20
N LEU A 10 -1.16 4.92 8.33
CA LEU A 10 -1.41 3.50 8.45
C LEU A 10 -2.67 3.29 9.28
N ASP A 11 -3.69 2.67 8.69
CA ASP A 11 -4.98 2.44 9.36
C ASP A 11 -4.82 1.44 10.52
N HIS A 12 -4.91 1.94 11.75
CA HIS A 12 -4.79 1.14 12.97
C HIS A 12 -6.04 0.30 13.28
N HIS A 13 -7.09 0.36 12.47
CA HIS A 13 -8.30 -0.44 12.69
C HIS A 13 -8.56 -1.42 11.55
N TYR A 14 -7.57 -1.60 10.68
CA TYR A 14 -7.63 -2.56 9.59
C TYR A 14 -6.61 -3.70 9.81
N PRO A 15 -7.06 -4.90 10.22
CA PRO A 15 -6.16 -5.97 10.64
C PRO A 15 -5.08 -6.42 9.63
N PRO A 16 -5.31 -6.41 8.30
CA PRO A 16 -4.22 -6.59 7.34
C PRO A 16 -3.07 -5.58 7.48
N VAL A 17 -3.38 -4.33 7.82
CA VAL A 17 -2.39 -3.27 8.06
C VAL A 17 -1.76 -3.44 9.44
N LEU A 18 -2.55 -3.69 10.48
CA LEU A 18 -2.05 -3.95 11.84
C LEU A 18 -0.99 -5.05 11.88
N TRP A 19 -1.23 -6.16 11.16
CA TRP A 19 -0.25 -7.23 11.05
C TRP A 19 1.12 -6.73 10.55
N ASN A 20 1.11 -5.92 9.49
CA ASN A 20 2.30 -5.33 8.91
C ASN A 20 2.95 -4.27 9.81
N ILE A 21 2.15 -3.55 10.61
CA ILE A 21 2.66 -2.63 11.64
C ILE A 21 3.46 -3.41 12.68
N VAL A 22 2.87 -4.45 13.29
CA VAL A 22 3.54 -5.26 14.33
C VAL A 22 4.76 -6.00 13.78
N ARG A 23 4.68 -6.47 12.53
CA ARG A 23 5.81 -7.05 11.80
C ARG A 23 7.04 -6.11 11.78
N GLY A 24 6.83 -4.81 11.92
CA GLY A 24 7.85 -3.77 12.00
C GLY A 24 8.04 -3.01 10.68
N GLY A 25 7.32 -3.37 9.64
CA GLY A 25 7.45 -2.77 8.32
C GLY A 25 6.86 -3.62 7.21
N PHE A 26 6.80 -3.02 6.03
CA PHE A 26 6.16 -3.58 4.84
C PHE A 26 6.89 -3.13 3.57
N ASP A 27 6.62 -3.82 2.49
CA ASP A 27 7.11 -3.50 1.16
C ASP A 27 5.92 -3.21 0.23
N SER A 28 6.08 -2.27 -0.69
CA SER A 28 5.07 -2.03 -1.72
C SER A 28 4.98 -3.21 -2.70
N VAL A 29 3.85 -3.30 -3.42
CA VAL A 29 3.65 -4.35 -4.44
C VAL A 29 4.75 -4.37 -5.51
N GLY A 30 5.32 -3.20 -5.83
CA GLY A 30 6.44 -3.08 -6.78
C GLY A 30 7.71 -3.85 -6.37
N SER A 31 7.84 -4.18 -5.09
CA SER A 31 8.96 -4.95 -4.52
C SER A 31 8.79 -6.47 -4.63
N LEU A 32 7.58 -6.97 -4.91
CA LEU A 32 7.36 -8.41 -5.13
C LEU A 32 8.14 -8.91 -6.36
N PRO A 33 8.56 -10.19 -6.40
CA PRO A 33 9.06 -10.80 -7.63
C PRO A 33 8.00 -10.78 -8.74
N TYR A 34 8.43 -10.71 -10.01
CA TYR A 34 7.52 -10.56 -11.16
C TYR A 34 6.38 -11.60 -11.17
N ALA A 35 6.69 -12.87 -10.90
CA ALA A 35 5.71 -13.96 -10.86
C ALA A 35 4.65 -13.82 -9.76
N GLU A 36 4.86 -12.95 -8.77
CA GLU A 36 3.94 -12.71 -7.65
C GLU A 36 3.16 -11.38 -7.81
N LYS A 37 3.48 -10.57 -8.82
CA LYS A 37 2.89 -9.22 -8.98
C LYS A 37 1.49 -9.23 -9.59
N ASP A 38 1.16 -10.22 -10.40
CA ASP A 38 -0.01 -10.17 -11.29
C ASP A 38 -1.34 -10.04 -10.54
N PHE A 39 -1.43 -10.62 -9.35
CA PHE A 39 -2.62 -10.55 -8.52
C PHE A 39 -2.53 -9.46 -7.44
N ALA A 40 -1.32 -9.02 -7.07
CA ALA A 40 -1.11 -8.15 -5.92
C ALA A 40 -1.51 -6.70 -6.22
N ILE A 41 -2.20 -6.08 -5.26
CA ILE A 41 -2.66 -4.69 -5.33
C ILE A 41 -2.28 -3.94 -4.05
N SER A 42 -2.17 -2.62 -4.12
CA SER A 42 -1.93 -1.81 -2.92
C SER A 42 -3.12 -1.93 -1.96
N VAL A 43 -2.85 -1.72 -0.67
CA VAL A 43 -3.91 -1.63 0.35
C VAL A 43 -4.88 -0.49 0.03
N SER A 44 -4.39 0.63 -0.52
CA SER A 44 -5.23 1.74 -0.97
C SER A 44 -6.23 1.31 -2.05
N LEU A 45 -5.77 0.62 -3.11
CA LEU A 45 -6.64 0.09 -4.14
C LEU A 45 -7.61 -0.98 -3.59
N SER A 46 -7.13 -1.85 -2.70
CA SER A 46 -7.96 -2.82 -2.00
C SER A 46 -9.10 -2.13 -1.25
N SER A 47 -8.81 -1.08 -0.48
CA SER A 47 -9.81 -0.31 0.26
C SER A 47 -10.82 0.40 -0.66
N MET A 48 -10.37 0.98 -1.76
CA MET A 48 -11.26 1.61 -2.77
C MET A 48 -12.22 0.60 -3.41
N LEU A 49 -11.75 -0.60 -3.74
CA LEU A 49 -12.60 -1.68 -4.25
C LEU A 49 -13.61 -2.16 -3.18
N GLN A 50 -13.21 -2.13 -1.92
CA GLN A 50 -14.04 -2.54 -0.80
C GLN A 50 -15.09 -1.49 -0.38
N SER A 51 -14.84 -0.19 -0.56
CA SER A 51 -15.68 0.90 -0.05
C SER A 51 -16.91 1.25 -0.90
N SER A 52 -17.18 0.53 -2.00
CA SER A 52 -18.31 0.77 -2.91
C SER A 52 -18.33 2.18 -3.54
N SER A 53 -17.25 2.98 -3.40
CA SER A 53 -17.12 4.30 -4.01
C SER A 53 -16.63 4.18 -5.44
N ALA A 54 -17.54 3.80 -6.35
CA ALA A 54 -17.22 3.61 -7.76
C ALA A 54 -16.58 4.85 -8.41
N GLY A 55 -17.06 6.06 -8.05
CA GLY A 55 -16.51 7.30 -8.60
C GLY A 55 -15.07 7.57 -8.15
N ARG A 56 -14.73 7.31 -6.88
CA ARG A 56 -13.34 7.51 -6.41
C ARG A 56 -12.37 6.60 -7.16
N LEU A 57 -12.78 5.36 -7.38
CA LEU A 57 -11.98 4.41 -8.12
C LEU A 57 -11.86 4.78 -9.61
N GLU A 58 -12.94 5.24 -10.24
CA GLU A 58 -12.91 5.78 -11.60
C GLU A 58 -11.96 6.97 -11.73
N ALA A 59 -11.99 7.89 -10.76
CA ALA A 59 -11.13 9.06 -10.75
C ALA A 59 -9.64 8.67 -10.67
N GLU A 60 -9.28 7.77 -9.75
CA GLU A 60 -7.89 7.29 -9.61
C GLU A 60 -7.40 6.52 -10.84
N LEU A 61 -8.27 5.74 -11.49
CA LEU A 61 -7.92 5.05 -12.75
C LEU A 61 -7.77 6.01 -13.92
N SER A 62 -8.59 7.05 -13.98
CA SER A 62 -8.47 8.09 -14.99
C SER A 62 -7.18 8.90 -14.81
N LEU A 63 -6.80 9.17 -13.56
CA LEU A 63 -5.52 9.79 -13.21
C LEU A 63 -4.33 8.89 -13.59
N GLU A 64 -4.44 7.59 -13.39
CA GLU A 64 -3.44 6.59 -13.84
C GLU A 64 -3.30 6.55 -15.37
N ARG A 65 -4.39 6.73 -16.13
CA ARG A 65 -4.32 6.81 -17.60
C ARG A 65 -3.50 8.02 -18.05
N VAL A 66 -3.69 9.18 -17.41
CA VAL A 66 -2.88 10.38 -17.70
C VAL A 66 -1.41 10.10 -17.36
N ARG A 67 -1.13 9.49 -16.19
CA ARG A 67 0.23 9.09 -15.81
C ARG A 67 0.91 8.26 -16.89
N LEU A 68 0.25 7.22 -17.39
CA LEU A 68 0.80 6.35 -18.42
C LEU A 68 1.06 7.10 -19.74
N ALA A 69 0.23 8.09 -20.08
CA ALA A 69 0.37 8.86 -21.31
C ALA A 69 1.48 9.92 -21.22
N THR A 70 1.65 10.60 -20.07
CA THR A 70 2.54 11.76 -19.96
C THR A 70 3.81 11.48 -19.16
N ASN A 71 3.74 10.62 -18.15
CA ASN A 71 4.80 10.34 -17.19
C ASN A 71 4.88 8.84 -16.85
N PRO A 72 5.09 7.94 -17.85
CA PRO A 72 5.00 6.48 -17.64
C PRO A 72 6.00 5.92 -16.63
N ASN A 73 7.11 6.64 -16.41
CA ASN A 73 8.15 6.29 -15.44
C ASN A 73 7.86 6.81 -14.02
N SER A 74 6.73 7.48 -13.79
CA SER A 74 6.32 7.88 -12.44
C SER A 74 5.70 6.71 -11.68
N VAL A 75 5.89 6.65 -10.36
CA VAL A 75 5.23 5.67 -9.49
C VAL A 75 3.72 5.84 -9.57
N SER A 76 3.00 4.74 -9.76
CA SER A 76 1.53 4.75 -9.78
C SER A 76 0.97 4.95 -8.38
N ARG A 77 -0.03 5.83 -8.24
CA ARG A 77 -0.84 5.98 -7.00
C ARG A 77 -1.55 4.68 -6.60
N LEU A 78 -1.84 3.81 -7.57
CA LEU A 78 -2.55 2.54 -7.34
C LEU A 78 -1.65 1.43 -6.79
N ARG A 79 -0.32 1.62 -6.81
CA ARG A 79 0.68 0.61 -6.41
C ARG A 79 1.68 1.13 -5.38
N GLY A 80 2.04 2.40 -5.48
CA GLY A 80 2.94 3.08 -4.56
C GLY A 80 2.31 3.33 -3.21
N VAL A 81 3.17 3.72 -2.28
CA VAL A 81 2.79 4.15 -0.93
C VAL A 81 2.99 5.66 -0.87
N PHE A 82 2.02 6.36 -0.29
CA PHE A 82 2.05 7.80 -0.08
C PHE A 82 2.94 8.11 1.12
N VAL A 83 3.98 8.92 0.92
CA VAL A 83 4.90 9.36 1.98
C VAL A 83 4.99 10.88 1.98
N PHE A 84 4.90 11.49 3.15
CA PHE A 84 5.25 12.89 3.34
C PHE A 84 6.72 12.97 3.77
N ASP A 85 7.54 13.65 2.96
CA ASP A 85 8.97 13.85 3.24
C ASP A 85 9.30 15.19 3.91
N ASP A 86 8.26 15.99 4.20
CA ASP A 86 8.37 17.26 4.94
C ASP A 86 7.15 17.49 5.87
N ILE A 87 7.41 18.16 7.00
CA ILE A 87 6.41 18.42 8.04
C ILE A 87 5.47 19.55 7.61
N GLU A 88 5.95 20.49 6.80
CA GLU A 88 5.14 21.61 6.31
C GLU A 88 3.94 21.12 5.48
N SER A 89 4.12 20.09 4.65
CA SER A 89 3.03 19.49 3.87
C SER A 89 2.01 18.79 4.77
N LEU A 90 2.45 18.10 5.83
CA LEU A 90 1.55 17.53 6.84
C LEU A 90 0.74 18.61 7.57
N SER A 91 1.41 19.70 7.99
CA SER A 91 0.73 20.83 8.65
C SER A 91 -0.36 21.40 7.75
N ARG A 92 -0.08 21.61 6.46
CA ARG A 92 -1.07 22.13 5.50
C ARG A 92 -2.26 21.19 5.32
N ILE A 93 -2.04 19.87 5.33
CA ILE A 93 -3.12 18.89 5.28
C ILE A 93 -4.02 19.04 6.50
N TRP A 94 -3.44 19.07 7.70
CA TRP A 94 -4.18 19.23 8.95
C TRP A 94 -4.93 20.56 9.03
N ASP A 95 -4.30 21.67 8.63
CA ASP A 95 -4.90 23.00 8.65
C ASP A 95 -6.07 23.12 7.67
N SER A 96 -5.97 22.45 6.51
CA SER A 96 -7.02 22.51 5.50
C SER A 96 -8.26 21.71 5.89
N ASN A 97 -8.12 20.62 6.65
CA ASN A 97 -9.19 19.68 7.04
C ASN A 97 -10.06 19.17 5.86
N LYS A 98 -9.54 19.25 4.62
CA LYS A 98 -10.24 18.87 3.38
C LYS A 98 -9.92 17.45 2.89
N TRP A 99 -8.94 16.80 3.49
CA TRP A 99 -8.33 15.58 2.95
C TRP A 99 -8.99 14.28 3.41
N GLY A 100 -10.12 14.38 4.14
CA GLY A 100 -10.93 13.25 4.58
C GLY A 100 -10.54 12.68 5.94
N GLY A 101 -11.40 11.83 6.51
CA GLY A 101 -11.30 11.37 7.90
C GLY A 101 -10.19 10.34 8.20
N HIS A 102 -9.34 9.99 7.23
CA HIS A 102 -8.24 9.04 7.42
C HIS A 102 -6.91 9.72 7.79
N PHE A 103 -6.82 11.06 7.67
CA PHE A 103 -5.67 11.83 8.10
C PHE A 103 -5.79 12.17 9.59
N THR A 104 -5.74 11.14 10.43
CA THR A 104 -5.79 11.27 11.90
C THR A 104 -4.41 11.08 12.50
N ASP A 105 -4.12 11.78 13.60
CA ASP A 105 -2.84 11.68 14.31
C ASP A 105 -2.52 10.25 14.74
N GLU A 106 -3.56 9.48 15.07
CA GLU A 106 -3.45 8.07 15.44
C GLU A 106 -2.80 7.23 14.34
N TYR A 107 -3.10 7.52 13.08
CA TYR A 107 -2.63 6.74 11.94
C TYR A 107 -1.26 7.19 11.43
N LEU A 108 -0.76 8.34 11.88
CA LEU A 108 0.52 8.86 11.41
C LEU A 108 1.69 8.09 12.04
N ALA A 109 2.55 7.53 11.20
CA ALA A 109 3.74 6.81 11.63
C ALA A 109 5.00 7.31 10.94
N ASP A 110 6.04 7.52 11.73
CA ASP A 110 7.40 7.76 11.24
C ASP A 110 7.97 6.46 10.65
N VAL A 111 8.58 6.59 9.47
CA VAL A 111 9.20 5.47 8.76
C VAL A 111 10.57 5.84 8.21
N SER A 112 11.44 4.82 8.15
CA SER A 112 12.53 4.83 7.16
C SER A 112 12.06 4.17 5.88
N VAL A 113 12.46 4.78 4.76
CA VAL A 113 12.07 4.38 3.42
C VAL A 113 13.31 3.97 2.64
N TRP A 114 13.30 2.76 2.06
CA TRP A 114 14.25 2.34 1.03
C TRP A 114 13.52 2.32 -0.32
N ALA A 115 13.53 3.47 -0.99
CA ALA A 115 12.86 3.64 -2.27
C ALA A 115 13.68 2.99 -3.39
N LYS A 116 13.06 2.01 -4.05
CA LYS A 116 13.50 1.50 -5.34
C LYS A 116 13.20 2.54 -6.43
N GLN A 117 12.03 3.14 -6.35
CA GLN A 117 11.56 4.22 -7.22
C GLN A 117 10.68 5.17 -6.41
N SER A 118 10.69 6.45 -6.78
CA SER A 118 9.88 7.46 -6.12
C SER A 118 9.46 8.55 -7.10
N THR A 119 8.26 9.10 -6.90
CA THR A 119 7.74 10.25 -7.65
C THR A 119 7.23 11.28 -6.65
N ARG A 120 7.77 12.50 -6.70
CA ARG A 120 7.34 13.61 -5.85
C ARG A 120 6.39 14.51 -6.64
N VAL A 121 5.24 14.79 -6.08
CA VAL A 121 4.12 15.50 -6.73
C VAL A 121 3.44 16.41 -5.72
N ASP A 122 2.79 17.44 -6.21
CA ASP A 122 2.03 18.36 -5.37
C ASP A 122 0.58 17.90 -5.27
N ALA A 123 0.20 17.44 -4.10
CA ALA A 123 -1.12 16.96 -3.81
C ALA A 123 -2.18 18.08 -3.97
N ALA A 124 -1.84 19.36 -3.87
CA ALA A 124 -2.79 20.47 -4.06
C ALA A 124 -3.49 20.46 -5.43
N TRP A 125 -2.91 19.82 -6.44
CA TRP A 125 -3.57 19.58 -7.73
C TRP A 125 -4.81 18.70 -7.63
N ILE A 126 -4.89 17.79 -6.65
CA ILE A 126 -6.01 16.86 -6.47
C ILE A 126 -7.34 17.59 -6.27
N GLU A 127 -7.33 18.78 -5.63
CA GLU A 127 -8.53 19.61 -5.44
C GLU A 127 -9.18 20.07 -6.77
N ASP A 128 -8.42 20.11 -7.85
CA ASP A 128 -8.91 20.47 -9.20
C ASP A 128 -9.19 19.21 -10.06
N ILE A 129 -8.93 18.01 -9.52
CA ILE A 129 -9.10 16.74 -10.23
C ILE A 129 -10.30 15.98 -9.70
N ILE A 130 -10.41 15.87 -8.37
CA ILE A 130 -11.37 15.01 -7.69
C ILE A 130 -12.14 15.81 -6.64
N SER A 131 -13.46 15.76 -6.68
CA SER A 131 -14.33 16.39 -5.69
C SER A 131 -14.29 15.66 -4.33
N ASP A 132 -14.83 16.31 -3.29
CA ASP A 132 -14.97 15.71 -1.95
C ASP A 132 -15.81 14.42 -1.95
N GLN A 133 -16.69 14.24 -2.95
CA GLN A 133 -17.48 13.02 -3.14
C GLN A 133 -16.74 11.95 -3.96
N GLY A 134 -15.47 12.17 -4.27
CA GLY A 134 -14.63 11.25 -5.04
C GLY A 134 -14.89 11.27 -6.54
N GLN A 135 -15.61 12.24 -7.09
CA GLN A 135 -15.93 12.29 -8.52
C GLN A 135 -14.91 13.13 -9.29
N LEU A 136 -14.68 12.83 -10.57
CA LEU A 136 -13.89 13.71 -11.44
C LEU A 136 -14.58 15.07 -11.60
N LEU A 137 -13.81 16.14 -11.49
CA LEU A 137 -14.27 17.50 -11.75
C LEU A 137 -14.28 17.80 -13.26
N PRO A 138 -15.04 18.81 -13.73
CA PRO A 138 -14.92 19.31 -15.10
C PRO A 138 -13.47 19.79 -15.38
N ASP A 139 -12.99 19.56 -16.59
CA ASP A 139 -11.65 19.98 -17.06
C ASP A 139 -10.47 19.44 -16.21
N TRP A 140 -10.68 18.33 -15.50
CA TRP A 140 -9.70 17.70 -14.60
C TRP A 140 -8.41 17.26 -15.31
N GLU A 141 -8.44 16.99 -16.63
CA GLU A 141 -7.31 16.43 -17.36
C GLU A 141 -6.09 17.35 -17.33
N ALA A 142 -6.29 18.67 -17.43
CA ALA A 142 -5.20 19.63 -17.38
C ALA A 142 -4.53 19.65 -15.99
N ALA A 143 -5.33 19.60 -14.93
CA ALA A 143 -4.84 19.50 -13.56
C ALA A 143 -4.11 18.17 -13.31
N ALA A 144 -4.59 17.06 -13.89
CA ALA A 144 -3.91 15.77 -13.83
C ALA A 144 -2.53 15.78 -14.50
N VAL A 145 -2.37 16.46 -15.62
CA VAL A 145 -1.05 16.67 -16.24
C VAL A 145 -0.16 17.52 -15.33
N GLY A 146 -0.72 18.56 -14.70
CA GLY A 146 -0.04 19.38 -13.70
C GLY A 146 0.50 18.55 -12.53
N TYR A 147 -0.37 17.75 -11.91
CA TYR A 147 -0.03 16.80 -10.84
C TYR A 147 1.14 15.90 -11.23
N TRP A 148 1.03 15.20 -12.37
CA TRP A 148 2.05 14.25 -12.81
C TRP A 148 3.35 14.88 -13.32
N SER A 149 3.35 16.18 -13.62
CA SER A 149 4.55 16.91 -14.01
C SER A 149 5.55 17.05 -12.86
N GLY A 150 5.12 16.84 -11.60
CA GLY A 150 5.96 17.04 -10.41
C GLY A 150 6.25 18.50 -10.07
N LYS A 151 5.53 19.44 -10.71
CA LYS A 151 5.62 20.88 -10.45
C LYS A 151 4.60 21.30 -9.39
N PRO A 152 4.91 22.33 -8.59
CA PRO A 152 3.96 22.88 -7.64
C PRO A 152 2.76 23.50 -8.39
N LYS A 153 1.56 23.42 -7.80
CA LYS A 153 0.34 24.12 -8.26
C LYS A 153 0.47 25.62 -8.05
N SER A 154 1.02 26.01 -6.91
CA SER A 154 1.41 27.37 -6.58
C SER A 154 2.79 27.36 -5.92
N GLU A 155 3.60 28.37 -6.21
CA GLU A 155 4.95 28.50 -5.62
C GLU A 155 4.90 28.67 -4.09
N ASP A 156 3.81 29.24 -3.56
CA ASP A 156 3.73 29.66 -2.16
C ASP A 156 3.29 28.54 -1.20
N THR A 157 2.46 27.59 -1.65
CA THR A 157 1.78 26.62 -0.76
C THR A 157 1.65 25.21 -1.36
N PRO A 158 2.73 24.58 -1.87
CA PRO A 158 2.64 23.19 -2.32
C PRO A 158 2.39 22.25 -1.15
N ILE A 159 1.69 21.15 -1.40
CA ILE A 159 1.53 20.03 -0.45
C ILE A 159 2.25 18.86 -1.07
N TRP A 160 3.51 18.66 -0.70
CA TRP A 160 4.32 17.63 -1.32
C TRP A 160 3.97 16.25 -0.78
N GLU A 161 3.70 15.33 -1.70
CA GLU A 161 3.64 13.90 -1.42
C GLU A 161 4.66 13.17 -2.30
N VAL A 162 5.25 12.11 -1.75
CA VAL A 162 6.17 11.22 -2.44
C VAL A 162 5.50 9.86 -2.57
N LEU A 163 5.17 9.48 -3.81
CA LEU A 163 4.73 8.13 -4.15
C LEU A 163 5.95 7.22 -4.23
N VAL A 164 5.99 6.17 -3.42
CA VAL A 164 7.17 5.30 -3.31
C VAL A 164 6.85 3.85 -3.67
N GLU A 165 7.70 3.25 -4.49
CA GLU A 165 7.87 1.80 -4.53
C GLU A 165 9.15 1.39 -3.80
N GLY A 166 9.03 0.49 -2.83
CA GLY A 166 10.18 0.11 -2.01
C GLY A 166 9.80 -0.58 -0.71
N ARG A 167 10.67 -0.45 0.29
CA ARG A 167 10.51 -0.98 1.65
C ARG A 167 10.35 0.14 2.66
N PHE A 168 9.55 -0.11 3.68
CA PHE A 168 9.23 0.81 4.77
C PHE A 168 9.49 0.10 6.10
N CYS A 169 10.29 0.70 6.97
CA CYS A 169 10.44 0.25 8.37
C CYS A 169 9.80 1.28 9.27
N ILE A 170 8.83 0.82 10.05
CA ILE A 170 8.05 1.65 10.96
C ILE A 170 8.87 1.89 12.22
N TRP A 171 9.01 3.14 12.63
CA TRP A 171 9.79 3.52 13.81
C TRP A 171 8.94 3.73 15.05
N SER A 172 7.69 4.15 14.88
CA SER A 172 6.75 4.35 15.98
C SER A 172 6.55 3.06 16.80
N MET A 173 7.14 3.02 17.99
CA MET A 173 6.93 1.92 18.93
C MET A 173 5.52 1.94 19.50
N HIS A 174 4.94 3.13 19.68
CA HIS A 174 3.57 3.28 20.12
C HIS A 174 2.59 2.59 19.15
N SER A 175 2.71 2.86 17.85
CA SER A 175 1.86 2.22 16.83
C SER A 175 2.01 0.69 16.84
N LYS A 176 3.23 0.18 17.03
CA LYS A 176 3.49 -1.27 17.12
C LYS A 176 2.88 -1.90 18.36
N GLU A 177 2.96 -1.24 19.51
CA GLU A 177 2.41 -1.75 20.76
C GLU A 177 0.88 -1.78 20.74
N GLU A 178 0.23 -0.72 20.25
CA GLU A 178 -1.23 -0.70 20.10
C GLU A 178 -1.70 -1.76 19.08
N ALA A 179 -1.03 -1.83 17.93
CA ALA A 179 -1.32 -2.86 16.93
C ALA A 179 -1.15 -4.29 17.48
N LEU A 180 -0.13 -4.52 18.31
CA LEU A 180 0.11 -5.83 18.93
C LEU A 180 -0.99 -6.18 19.94
N LYS A 181 -1.49 -5.22 20.72
CA LYS A 181 -2.60 -5.45 21.65
C LYS A 181 -3.84 -5.93 20.89
N GLU A 182 -4.18 -5.26 19.79
CA GLU A 182 -5.34 -5.62 18.98
C GLU A 182 -5.17 -6.99 18.30
N ILE A 183 -4.03 -7.24 17.65
CA ILE A 183 -3.72 -8.53 17.02
C ILE A 183 -3.73 -9.67 18.05
N SER A 184 -3.21 -9.44 19.26
CA SER A 184 -3.20 -10.45 20.33
C SER A 184 -4.60 -10.76 20.84
N ALA A 185 -5.53 -9.80 20.78
CA ALA A 185 -6.91 -10.00 21.17
C ALA A 185 -7.69 -10.79 20.10
N ILE A 186 -7.46 -10.51 18.82
CA ILE A 186 -8.21 -11.11 17.70
C ILE A 186 -7.63 -12.49 17.31
N TRP A 187 -6.31 -12.62 17.28
CA TRP A 187 -5.61 -13.84 16.82
C TRP A 187 -4.51 -14.31 17.80
N PRO A 188 -4.87 -14.67 19.06
CA PRO A 188 -3.89 -15.11 20.05
C PRO A 188 -3.10 -16.36 19.61
N ASN A 189 -3.70 -17.21 18.78
CA ASN A 189 -3.07 -18.43 18.26
C ASN A 189 -2.18 -18.18 17.02
N SER A 190 -2.07 -16.94 16.54
CA SER A 190 -1.19 -16.57 15.41
C SER A 190 0.10 -15.88 15.85
N LEU A 191 0.31 -15.70 17.16
CA LEU A 191 1.45 -14.93 17.68
C LEU A 191 2.82 -15.56 17.42
N GLY A 192 2.89 -16.89 17.31
CA GLY A 192 4.09 -17.58 16.86
C GLY A 192 4.42 -17.21 15.41
N LEU A 193 3.41 -17.25 14.54
CA LEU A 193 3.56 -16.85 13.12
C LEU A 193 3.92 -15.36 12.97
N LEU A 194 3.38 -14.49 13.83
CA LEU A 194 3.74 -13.07 13.86
C LEU A 194 5.21 -12.88 14.27
N THR A 195 5.67 -13.63 15.28
CA THR A 195 7.09 -13.65 15.70
C THR A 195 8.01 -14.09 14.57
N TYR A 196 7.63 -15.13 13.84
CA TYR A 196 8.32 -15.54 12.62
C TYR A 196 8.36 -14.41 11.59
N SER A 197 7.23 -13.74 11.36
CA SER A 197 7.10 -12.65 10.38
C SER A 197 8.01 -11.46 10.69
N MET A 198 8.11 -11.08 11.96
CA MET A 198 9.04 -10.04 12.45
C MET A 198 10.51 -10.41 12.17
N ASN A 199 10.91 -11.65 12.48
CA ASN A 199 12.25 -12.13 12.19
C ASN A 199 12.55 -12.16 10.67
N CYS A 200 11.56 -12.50 9.84
CA CYS A 200 11.69 -12.45 8.37
C CYS A 200 11.97 -11.02 7.89
N PHE A 201 11.25 -10.03 8.42
CA PHE A 201 11.50 -8.63 8.11
C PHE A 201 12.92 -8.19 8.47
N GLY A 202 13.42 -8.60 9.64
CA GLY A 202 14.80 -8.33 10.09
C GLY A 202 15.90 -8.88 9.16
N LEU A 203 15.57 -9.91 8.37
CA LEU A 203 16.46 -10.47 7.33
C LEU A 203 16.27 -9.86 5.95
N GLY A 204 15.28 -8.97 5.82
CA GLY A 204 14.87 -8.35 4.57
C GLY A 204 14.05 -9.26 3.66
N SER A 205 13.45 -10.32 4.20
CA SER A 205 12.49 -11.18 3.49
C SER A 205 11.11 -10.52 3.44
N LEU A 206 10.33 -10.89 2.42
CA LEU A 206 8.92 -10.52 2.29
C LEU A 206 7.99 -11.51 2.99
N ASP A 207 8.51 -12.65 3.47
CA ASP A 207 7.71 -13.62 4.20
C ASP A 207 7.13 -13.03 5.47
N GLY A 208 5.91 -13.48 5.78
CA GLY A 208 5.11 -12.96 6.88
C GLY A 208 4.50 -11.58 6.63
N GLN A 209 4.68 -10.97 5.46
CA GLN A 209 3.96 -9.75 5.12
C GLN A 209 2.56 -10.08 4.58
N CYS A 210 1.56 -9.29 5.00
CA CYS A 210 0.22 -9.33 4.46
C CYS A 210 0.11 -8.46 3.20
N PHE A 211 -0.38 -9.03 2.10
CA PHE A 211 -0.66 -8.34 0.85
C PHE A 211 -2.13 -8.48 0.46
N SER A 212 -2.70 -7.43 -0.13
CA SER A 212 -3.98 -7.53 -0.81
C SER A 212 -3.80 -8.06 -2.22
N GLY A 213 -4.74 -8.88 -2.67
CA GLY A 213 -4.77 -9.46 -3.99
C GLY A 213 -6.15 -9.37 -4.62
N ILE A 214 -6.19 -9.32 -5.94
CA ILE A 214 -7.41 -9.40 -6.75
C ILE A 214 -7.38 -10.67 -7.58
N THR A 215 -8.47 -11.44 -7.56
CA THR A 215 -8.64 -12.59 -8.45
C THR A 215 -9.96 -12.48 -9.21
N GLY A 216 -9.93 -12.80 -10.50
CA GLY A 216 -11.10 -12.79 -11.37
C GLY A 216 -11.70 -14.18 -11.52
N HIS A 217 -13.03 -14.26 -11.54
CA HIS A 217 -13.82 -15.46 -11.73
C HIS A 217 -15.01 -15.15 -12.67
N ASP A 218 -15.71 -16.17 -13.16
CA ASP A 218 -16.82 -15.99 -14.13
C ASP A 218 -17.94 -15.06 -13.63
N GLU A 219 -18.15 -14.98 -12.32
CA GLU A 219 -19.22 -14.18 -11.69
C GLU A 219 -18.75 -12.79 -11.20
N GLY A 220 -17.45 -12.49 -11.29
CA GLY A 220 -16.88 -11.19 -10.91
C GLY A 220 -15.46 -11.26 -10.37
N ILE A 221 -15.14 -10.42 -9.40
CA ILE A 221 -13.81 -10.40 -8.76
C ILE A 221 -13.91 -10.66 -7.27
N SER A 222 -12.85 -11.21 -6.69
CA SER A 222 -12.63 -11.17 -5.25
C SER A 222 -11.40 -10.34 -4.93
N VAL A 223 -11.52 -9.56 -3.86
CA VAL A 223 -10.40 -8.93 -3.19
C VAL A 223 -10.14 -9.73 -1.93
N ASP A 224 -8.95 -10.29 -1.82
CA ASP A 224 -8.54 -11.18 -0.74
C ASP A 224 -7.19 -10.75 -0.15
N HIS A 225 -6.88 -11.25 1.04
CA HIS A 225 -5.62 -10.95 1.72
C HIS A 225 -4.79 -12.22 1.91
N TYR A 226 -3.49 -12.09 1.66
CA TYR A 226 -2.56 -13.21 1.62
C TYR A 226 -1.36 -12.92 2.50
N LEU A 227 -0.95 -13.90 3.29
CA LEU A 227 0.32 -13.89 3.99
C LEU A 227 1.37 -14.56 3.10
N ARG A 228 2.40 -13.83 2.70
CA ARG A 228 3.48 -14.41 1.87
C ARG A 228 4.34 -15.37 2.69
N MET A 229 4.61 -16.57 2.16
CA MET A 229 5.39 -17.63 2.84
C MET A 229 6.31 -18.39 1.85
N VAL A 230 6.89 -17.69 0.89
CA VAL A 230 7.68 -18.31 -0.19
C VAL A 230 9.08 -18.70 0.30
N ASP A 231 9.75 -17.79 1.00
CA ASP A 231 11.14 -17.97 1.44
C ASP A 231 11.25 -19.06 2.52
N SER A 232 10.16 -19.37 3.22
CA SER A 232 10.06 -20.46 4.20
C SER A 232 10.43 -21.85 3.66
N LYS A 233 10.50 -22.01 2.33
CA LYS A 233 10.90 -23.24 1.65
C LYS A 233 12.35 -23.22 1.16
N ASP A 234 13.04 -22.09 1.24
CA ASP A 234 14.41 -21.91 0.80
C ASP A 234 15.40 -22.28 1.93
N SER A 235 16.27 -23.26 1.67
CA SER A 235 17.27 -23.72 2.63
C SER A 235 18.26 -22.64 3.05
N ASP A 236 18.66 -21.75 2.15
CA ASP A 236 19.59 -20.67 2.46
C ASP A 236 18.92 -19.62 3.35
N PHE A 237 17.64 -19.32 3.10
CA PHE A 237 16.85 -18.47 3.98
C PHE A 237 16.68 -19.09 5.38
N ILE A 238 16.30 -20.37 5.47
CA ILE A 238 16.15 -21.08 6.75
C ILE A 238 17.46 -21.04 7.56
N ASN A 239 18.60 -21.26 6.91
CA ASN A 239 19.91 -21.19 7.54
C ASN A 239 20.23 -19.78 8.07
N ARG A 240 19.91 -18.74 7.30
CA ARG A 240 20.06 -17.33 7.73
C ARG A 240 19.14 -17.01 8.91
N LEU A 241 17.92 -17.52 8.89
CA LEU A 241 16.96 -17.35 9.99
C LEU A 241 17.44 -18.01 11.29
N ALA A 242 17.97 -19.24 11.20
CA ALA A 242 18.54 -19.93 12.36
C ALA A 242 19.74 -19.19 12.98
N ARG A 243 20.48 -18.41 12.19
CA ARG A 243 21.64 -17.63 12.64
C ARG A 243 21.31 -16.20 13.05
N LEU A 244 20.09 -15.71 12.77
CA LEU A 244 19.65 -14.35 13.10
C LEU A 244 19.91 -13.94 14.57
N PRO A 245 19.67 -14.79 15.59
CA PRO A 245 19.93 -14.42 16.98
C PRO A 245 21.41 -14.11 17.27
N ILE A 246 22.32 -14.70 16.49
CA ILE A 246 23.77 -14.59 16.67
C ILE A 246 24.33 -13.45 15.80
N GLU A 247 23.94 -13.40 14.53
CA GLU A 247 24.51 -12.47 13.55
C GLU A 247 23.87 -11.07 13.64
N LYS A 248 22.59 -11.00 14.02
CA LYS A 248 21.80 -9.76 14.05
C LYS A 248 20.87 -9.71 15.27
N PRO A 249 21.40 -9.79 16.51
CA PRO A 249 20.59 -9.89 17.73
C PRO A 249 19.60 -8.73 17.91
N LYS A 250 19.92 -7.53 17.39
CA LYS A 250 19.02 -6.36 17.47
C LYS A 250 17.76 -6.48 16.62
N PHE A 251 17.76 -7.36 15.61
CA PHE A 251 16.62 -7.62 14.72
C PHE A 251 15.88 -8.91 15.08
N TYR A 252 16.36 -9.65 16.07
CA TYR A 252 15.76 -10.89 16.53
C TYR A 252 14.72 -10.61 17.61
N VAL A 253 13.48 -11.04 17.40
CA VAL A 253 12.36 -10.80 18.32
C VAL A 253 12.06 -11.97 19.26
N GLY A 254 12.79 -13.08 19.14
CA GLY A 254 12.55 -14.29 19.91
C GLY A 254 12.16 -15.49 19.04
N ASN A 255 12.04 -16.64 19.70
CA ASN A 255 11.66 -17.89 19.03
C ASN A 255 10.15 -17.88 18.80
N PRO A 256 9.68 -18.16 17.57
CA PRO A 256 8.26 -18.43 17.32
C PRO A 256 7.74 -19.55 18.22
N ASP A 257 6.58 -19.33 18.84
CA ASP A 257 5.86 -20.37 19.58
C ASP A 257 5.22 -21.36 18.59
N PRO A 258 5.66 -22.63 18.53
CA PRO A 258 5.16 -23.60 17.56
C PRO A 258 3.67 -23.93 17.77
N GLU A 259 3.14 -23.77 18.98
CA GLU A 259 1.72 -23.99 19.28
C GLU A 259 0.85 -22.81 18.80
N LYS A 260 1.47 -21.69 18.38
CA LYS A 260 0.78 -20.47 17.92
C LYS A 260 1.14 -20.08 16.49
N MET A 261 1.34 -21.08 15.63
CA MET A 261 1.68 -20.90 14.21
C MET A 261 0.44 -20.88 13.29
N TYR A 262 -0.73 -20.51 13.82
CA TYR A 262 -1.97 -20.51 13.03
C TYR A 262 -2.00 -19.32 12.08
N LEU A 263 -2.51 -19.51 10.86
CA LEU A 263 -2.78 -18.41 9.94
C LEU A 263 -3.88 -17.51 10.54
N PRO A 264 -3.70 -16.17 10.57
CA PRO A 264 -4.78 -15.27 10.96
C PRO A 264 -5.95 -15.40 9.98
N ASP A 265 -7.17 -15.45 10.50
CA ASP A 265 -8.37 -15.52 9.66
C ASP A 265 -8.70 -14.12 9.11
N LEU A 266 -8.31 -13.89 7.87
CA LEU A 266 -8.53 -12.63 7.15
C LEU A 266 -9.82 -12.64 6.30
N THR A 267 -10.61 -13.71 6.34
CA THR A 267 -11.77 -13.87 5.43
C THR A 267 -12.85 -12.81 5.65
N GLY A 268 -12.97 -12.28 6.88
CA GLY A 268 -13.88 -11.16 7.20
C GLY A 268 -13.51 -9.83 6.54
N TYR A 269 -12.30 -9.71 5.98
CA TYR A 269 -11.81 -8.51 5.29
C TYR A 269 -11.77 -8.70 3.77
N SER A 270 -12.10 -9.89 3.28
CA SER A 270 -12.27 -10.16 1.84
C SER A 270 -13.62 -9.64 1.34
N LYS A 271 -13.67 -9.25 0.06
CA LYS A 271 -14.92 -8.83 -0.61
C LYS A 271 -15.07 -9.49 -1.97
N LYS A 272 -16.25 -10.06 -2.23
CA LYS A 272 -16.66 -10.47 -3.58
C LYS A 272 -17.48 -9.35 -4.22
N ILE A 273 -17.15 -9.03 -5.45
CA ILE A 273 -17.82 -8.00 -6.25
C ILE A 273 -18.38 -8.69 -7.48
N CYS A 274 -19.71 -8.80 -7.56
CA CYS A 274 -20.40 -9.47 -8.64
C CYS A 274 -20.58 -8.55 -9.84
N THR A 275 -20.42 -9.08 -11.06
CA THR A 275 -20.57 -8.30 -12.31
C THR A 275 -22.01 -8.12 -12.75
N LYS A 276 -22.94 -9.00 -12.34
CA LYS A 276 -24.33 -8.97 -12.78
C LYS A 276 -25.07 -7.76 -12.20
N GLY A 277 -25.34 -6.77 -13.06
CA GLY A 277 -26.19 -5.62 -12.77
C GLY A 277 -25.48 -4.36 -12.29
N ASP A 278 -24.14 -4.39 -12.19
CA ASP A 278 -23.35 -3.21 -11.79
C ASP A 278 -22.68 -2.58 -13.01
N ALA A 279 -23.35 -1.56 -13.58
CA ALA A 279 -22.86 -0.82 -14.73
C ALA A 279 -21.53 -0.09 -14.43
N ASN A 280 -21.33 0.35 -13.19
CA ASN A 280 -20.12 1.05 -12.76
C ASN A 280 -18.94 0.07 -12.70
N PHE A 281 -19.17 -1.13 -12.16
CA PHE A 281 -18.15 -2.19 -12.15
C PHE A 281 -17.78 -2.67 -13.56
N THR A 282 -18.74 -2.69 -14.50
CA THR A 282 -18.46 -3.01 -15.90
C THR A 282 -17.60 -1.93 -16.58
N ALA A 283 -17.86 -0.65 -16.30
CA ALA A 283 -17.03 0.46 -16.80
C ALA A 283 -15.61 0.40 -16.22
N LEU A 284 -15.50 0.08 -14.94
CA LEU A 284 -14.24 -0.16 -14.24
C LEU A 284 -13.39 -1.26 -14.90
N LEU A 285 -13.98 -2.42 -15.17
CA LEU A 285 -13.28 -3.52 -15.84
C LEU A 285 -12.77 -3.12 -17.23
N LYS A 286 -13.54 -2.32 -17.97
CA LYS A 286 -13.10 -1.78 -19.26
C LYS A 286 -11.90 -0.84 -19.11
N LEU A 287 -11.90 0.04 -18.11
CA LEU A 287 -10.77 0.93 -17.80
C LEU A 287 -9.51 0.13 -17.44
N LEU A 288 -9.64 -0.89 -16.57
CA LEU A 288 -8.54 -1.78 -16.20
C LEU A 288 -7.97 -2.55 -17.39
N LEU A 289 -8.83 -3.08 -18.27
CA LEU A 289 -8.40 -3.75 -19.50
C LEU A 289 -7.67 -2.80 -20.46
N GLN A 290 -8.15 -1.56 -20.59
CA GLN A 290 -7.47 -0.54 -21.40
C GLN A 290 -6.08 -0.21 -20.84
N LEU A 291 -5.94 -0.08 -19.52
CA LEU A 291 -4.66 0.15 -18.85
C LEU A 291 -3.67 -1.00 -19.08
N GLN A 292 -4.12 -2.25 -18.96
CA GLN A 292 -3.29 -3.43 -19.23
C GLN A 292 -2.80 -3.48 -20.69
N ASN A 293 -3.67 -3.14 -21.65
CA ASN A 293 -3.30 -3.14 -23.08
C ASN A 293 -2.29 -2.03 -23.40
N SER A 294 -2.47 -0.84 -22.83
CA SER A 294 -1.53 0.28 -23.01
C SER A 294 -0.14 -0.01 -22.42
N ALA A 295 -0.08 -0.69 -21.27
CA ALA A 295 1.18 -1.12 -20.67
C ALA A 295 1.92 -2.15 -21.54
N ARG A 296 1.20 -3.09 -22.17
CA ARG A 296 1.79 -4.11 -23.06
C ARG A 296 2.32 -3.55 -24.38
N CYS A 297 1.66 -2.53 -24.94
CA CYS A 297 2.15 -1.88 -26.17
C CYS A 297 3.46 -1.09 -25.93
N GLY A 298 3.68 -0.56 -24.73
CA GLY A 298 4.89 0.16 -24.36
C GLY A 298 6.14 -0.70 -24.18
N GLU A 299 5.99 -2.03 -24.02
CA GLU A 299 7.11 -2.98 -23.91
C GLU A 299 7.58 -3.50 -25.28
N SER A 300 6.95 -3.05 -26.37
CA SER A 300 7.26 -3.48 -27.75
C SER A 300 7.97 -2.42 -28.62
N ALA A 301 8.58 -1.40 -27.99
CA ALA A 301 9.36 -0.36 -28.65
C ALA A 301 10.80 -0.29 -28.14
#